data_AF-A0A6A6QQ45-F1
#
_entry.id   AF-A0A6A6QQ45-F1
#
_cell.length_a   1.000
_cell.length_b   1.000
_cell.length_c   1.000
_cell.angle_alpha   90.00
_cell.angle_beta   90.00
_cell.angle_gamma   90.00
#
_symmetry.space_group_name_H-M   'P 1'
#
loop_
_entity.id
_entity.type
_entity.pdbx_description
1 polymer ?
#
loop_
_entity_poly.entity_id
_entity_poly.type
_entity_poly.pdbx_seq_one_letter_code
_entity_poly.pdbx_strand_id
1 'polypeptide(L)' 'MAPSRFFNGRNLAIFSVFTFGGSYILFKSRALAAKKQNKAIGDYSVSVDRSGGGI' A
#
# COMPACT_ATOMS: atom_id res chain seq x y z
N MET A 1 0.20 38.95 16.82
CA MET A 1 0.06 37.75 15.96
C MET A 1 0.04 36.53 16.86
N ALA A 2 -1.03 35.74 16.88
CA ALA A 2 -1.07 34.48 17.62
C ALA A 2 -0.39 33.38 16.79
N PRO A 3 0.49 32.54 17.38
CA PRO A 3 1.13 31.47 16.63
C PRO A 3 0.07 30.46 16.18
N SER A 4 0.09 30.13 14.87
CA SER A 4 -0.86 29.17 14.32
C SER A 4 -0.64 27.81 14.97
N ARG A 5 -1.70 27.23 15.56
CA ARG A 5 -1.64 25.91 16.21
C ARG A 5 -1.54 24.76 15.19
N PHE A 6 -1.93 25.03 13.94
CA PHE A 6 -1.92 24.06 12.85
C PHE A 6 -0.52 23.87 12.25
N PHE A 7 0.24 24.94 12.03
CA PHE A 7 1.62 24.87 11.53
C PHE A 7 2.63 24.79 12.67
N ASN A 8 2.51 23.76 13.50
CA ASN A 8 3.54 23.37 14.45
C ASN A 8 4.35 22.20 13.87
N GLY A 9 5.65 22.11 14.16
CA GLY A 9 6.57 21.12 13.58
C GLY A 9 6.12 19.67 13.76
N ARG A 10 5.40 19.36 14.85
CA ARG A 10 4.80 18.02 15.07
C ARG A 10 3.77 17.67 14.00
N ASN A 11 2.87 18.59 13.64
CA ASN A 11 1.86 18.35 12.63
C ASN A 11 2.51 18.19 11.25
N LEU A 12 3.54 19.00 10.97
CA LEU A 12 4.32 18.91 9.72
C LEU A 12 4.98 17.53 9.56
N ALA A 13 5.56 16.99 10.63
CA ALA A 13 6.17 15.66 10.62
C ALA A 13 5.13 14.54 10.41
N ILE A 14 3.94 14.66 11.00
CA ILE A 14 2.86 13.70 10.78
C ILE A 14 2.39 13.76 9.32
N PHE A 15 2.22 14.96 8.76
CA PHE A 15 1.86 15.14 7.36
C PHE A 15 2.93 14.57 6.42
N SER A 16 4.22 14.78 6.70
CA SER A 16 5.28 14.23 5.84
C SER A 16 5.30 12.70 5.83
N VAL A 17 5.16 12.07 7.01
CA VAL A 17 5.08 10.60 7.10
C VAL A 17 3.82 10.08 6.41
N PHE A 18 2.68 10.74 6.57
CA PHE A 18 1.45 10.33 5.91
C PHE A 18 1.54 10.48 4.39
N THR A 19 2.08 11.59 3.90
CA THR A 19 2.24 11.83 2.45
C THR A 19 3.23 10.84 1.84
N PHE A 20 4.43 10.67 2.40
CA PHE A 20 5.44 9.77 1.83
C PHE A 20 5.15 8.29 2.10
N GLY A 21 4.73 7.93 3.31
CA GLY A 21 4.38 6.55 3.67
C GLY A 21 3.06 6.09 3.05
N GLY A 22 2.05 6.95 3.05
CA GLY A 22 0.75 6.65 2.45
C GLY A 22 0.83 6.52 0.93
N SER A 23 1.56 7.42 0.26
CA SER A 23 1.76 7.31 -1.20
C SER A 23 2.54 6.05 -1.58
N TYR A 24 3.52 5.63 -0.79
CA TYR A 24 4.23 4.37 -1.02
C TYR A 24 3.30 3.14 -0.93
N ILE A 25 2.42 3.09 0.07
CA ILE A 25 1.45 2.00 0.22
C ILE A 25 0.47 1.99 -0.96
N LEU A 26 -0.05 3.15 -1.36
CA LEU A 26 -0.94 3.28 -2.52
C LEU A 26 -0.25 2.87 -3.83
N PHE A 27 1.01 3.26 -4.02
CA PHE A 27 1.77 2.88 -5.20
C PHE A 27 1.99 1.36 -5.26
N LYS A 28 2.37 0.75 -4.13
CA LYS A 28 2.55 -0.69 -4.00
C LYS A 28 1.26 -1.46 -4.25
N SER A 29 0.12 -0.99 -3.72
CA SER A 29 -1.18 -1.64 -3.93
C SER A 29 -1.61 -1.59 -5.39
N ARG A 30 -1.43 -0.44 -6.07
CA ARG A 30 -1.71 -0.30 -7.50
C ARG A 30 -0.80 -1.18 -8.36
N ALA A 31 0.49 -1.27 -8.03
CA ALA A 31 1.42 -2.16 -8.73
C ALA A 31 1.02 -3.64 -8.58
N LEU A 32 0.58 -4.05 -7.38
CA LEU A 32 0.09 -5.40 -7.13
C LEU A 32 -1.24 -5.69 -7.85
N ALA A 33 -2.16 -4.72 -7.88
CA ALA A 33 -3.40 -4.82 -8.63
C ALA A 33 -3.16 -4.94 -10.14
N ALA A 34 -2.25 -4.14 -10.70
CA ALA A 34 -1.86 -4.22 -12.10
C ALA A 34 -1.24 -5.59 -12.45
N LYS A 35 -0.39 -6.14 -11.58
CA LYS A 35 0.13 -7.51 -11.74
C LYS A 35 -0.99 -8.55 -11.74
N LYS A 36 -1.97 -8.44 -10.84
CA LYS A 36 -3.12 -9.36 -10.80
C LYS A 36 -4.00 -9.26 -12.05
N GLN A 37 -4.25 -8.04 -12.55
CA GLN A 37 -5.00 -7.83 -13.78
C GLN A 37 -4.29 -8.44 -14.99
N ASN A 38 -2.97 -8.23 -15.12
CA ASN A 38 -2.19 -8.83 -16.20
C ASN A 38 -2.13 -10.36 -16.09
N LYS A 39 -2.07 -10.91 -14.87
CA LYS A 39 -2.15 -12.36 -14.65
C LYS A 39 -3.50 -12.95 -15.10
N ALA A 40 -4.60 -12.24 -14.85
CA ALA A 40 -5.95 -12.71 -15.18
C ALA A 40 -6.21 -12.87 -16.70
N ILE A 41 -5.45 -12.20 -17.57
CA ILE A 41 -5.71 -12.18 -19.03
C ILE A 41 -5.06 -13.38 -19.76
N GLY A 42 -4.19 -14.17 -19.13
CA GLY A 42 -3.56 -15.29 -19.84
C GLY A 42 -2.93 -16.38 -18.97
N ASP A 43 -3.03 -16.29 -17.65
CA ASP A 43 -2.39 -17.24 -16.75
C ASP A 43 -3.47 -18.00 -15.95
N TYR A 44 -4.00 -19.07 -16.57
CA TYR A 44 -4.88 -20.06 -15.92
C TYR A 44 -4.12 -20.95 -14.93
N SER A 45 -3.09 -20.43 -14.26
CA SER A 45 -2.44 -21.15 -13.17
C SER A 45 -3.42 -21.22 -11.99
N VAL A 46 -4.08 -22.38 -11.90
CA VAL A 46 -4.84 -22.81 -10.72
C VAL A 46 -3.95 -22.59 -9.50
N SER A 47 -4.37 -21.71 -8.59
CA SER A 47 -3.76 -21.64 -7.28
C SER A 47 -4.13 -22.94 -6.58
N VAL A 48 -3.26 -23.95 -6.69
CA VAL A 48 -3.38 -25.16 -5.89
C VAL A 48 -3.12 -24.72 -4.47
N ASP A 49 -4.18 -24.53 -3.71
CA ASP A 49 -4.09 -24.47 -2.27
C ASP A 49 -3.41 -25.76 -1.84
N ARG A 50 -2.13 -25.69 -1.48
CA ARG A 50 -1.44 -26.82 -0.87
C ARG A 50 -1.96 -26.93 0.56
N SER A 51 -3.23 -27.30 0.70
CA SER A 51 -3.78 -27.93 1.88
C SER A 51 -3.27 -29.38 1.91
N GLY A 52 -1.95 -29.53 1.94
CA GLY A 52 -1.29 -30.76 2.28
C GLY A 52 -1.02 -30.68 3.77
N GLY A 53 -1.97 -31.17 4.57
CA GLY A 53 -1.76 -31.42 5.99
C GLY A 53 -0.52 -32.29 6.15
N GLY A 54 0.57 -31.66 6.56
CA GLY A 54 1.76 -32.34 7.04
C GLY A 54 1.51 -32.73 8.49
N ILE A 55 1.54 -34.03 8.75
CA ILE A 55 1.76 -34.66 10.06
C ILE A 55 2.88 -33.99 10.85
#